data_AF-A0ABD6WJ21-F1
#
_entry.id   AF-A0ABD6WJ21-F1
#
_cell.length_a   1.000
_cell.length_b   1.000
_cell.length_c   1.000
_cell.angle_alpha   90.00
_cell.angle_beta   90.00
_cell.angle_gamma   90.00
#
_symmetry.space_group_name_H-M   'P 1'
#
loop_
_entity.id
_entity.type
_entity.pdbx_description
1 polymer ?
#
loop_
_entity_poly.entity_id
_entity_poly.type
_entity_poly.pdbx_seq_one_letter_code
_entity_poly.pdbx_strand_id
1 'polypeptide(L)'
;MTNDVRQLVDLMLDKAEAEQPGVAHTITVTSTNALFLPVDAMELPARDVEGPVRGHIYRNCLVWEEEFLDHVILVSPVVGRDFETRQPPAYYGDLRHGTIGPLPSDT
;
A
#
# COMPACT_ATOMS: atom_id res chain seq x y z
N MET A 1 18.80 0.57 4.24
CA MET A 1 17.88 -0.44 3.67
C MET A 1 16.64 -0.66 4.54
N THR A 2 16.74 -1.08 5.81
CA THR A 2 15.56 -1.31 6.68
C THR A 2 14.67 -0.07 6.87
N ASN A 3 15.27 1.12 6.97
CA ASN A 3 14.53 2.37 7.11
C ASN A 3 13.92 2.86 5.78
N ASP A 4 14.44 2.41 4.63
CA ASP A 4 14.11 3.02 3.34
C ASP A 4 12.73 2.56 2.84
N VAL A 5 12.39 1.28 3.06
CA VAL A 5 11.06 0.72 2.75
C VAL A 5 9.99 1.41 3.58
N ARG A 6 10.17 1.44 4.90
CA ARG A 6 9.20 2.06 5.82
C ARG A 6 9.01 3.54 5.52
N GLN A 7 10.10 4.29 5.37
CA GLN A 7 10.03 5.73 5.07
C GLN A 7 9.31 6.00 3.76
N LEU A 8 9.55 5.19 2.72
CA LEU A 8 8.88 5.35 1.44
C LEU A 8 7.39 5.01 1.54
N VAL A 9 7.00 3.92 2.22
CA VAL A 9 5.58 3.61 2.48
C VAL A 9 4.92 4.73 3.26
N ASP A 10 5.55 5.25 4.32
CA ASP A 10 5.00 6.35 5.11
C ASP A 10 4.76 7.59 4.26
N LEU A 11 5.72 7.97 3.42
CA LEU A 11 5.60 9.10 2.51
C LEU A 11 4.48 8.88 1.47
N MET A 12 4.33 7.66 0.96
CA MET A 12 3.26 7.31 0.01
C MET A 12 1.87 7.38 0.65
N LEU A 13 1.73 6.89 1.88
CA LEU A 13 0.46 6.97 2.63
C LEU A 13 0.11 8.42 2.96
N ASP A 14 1.09 9.24 3.38
CA ASP A 14 0.87 10.65 3.66
C ASP A 14 0.46 11.42 2.39
N LYS A 15 1.06 11.10 1.24
CA LYS A 15 0.66 11.65 -0.06
C LYS A 15 -0.77 11.20 -0.46
N ALA A 16 -1.08 9.93 -0.30
CA ALA A 16 -2.39 9.37 -0.62
C ALA A 16 -3.49 10.03 0.22
N GLU A 17 -3.29 10.20 1.53
CA GLU A 17 -4.23 10.90 2.42
C GLU A 17 -4.35 12.39 2.07
N ALA A 18 -3.26 13.06 1.72
CA ALA A 18 -3.30 14.47 1.32
C ALA A 18 -4.10 14.70 0.03
N GLU A 19 -4.01 13.78 -0.93
CA GLU A 19 -4.71 13.87 -2.21
C GLU A 19 -6.13 13.27 -2.19
N GLN A 20 -6.36 12.28 -1.33
CA GLN A 20 -7.62 11.54 -1.19
C GLN A 20 -8.01 11.33 0.28
N PRO A 21 -8.37 12.40 1.01
CA PRO A 21 -8.62 12.31 2.45
C PRO A 21 -9.74 11.32 2.79
N GLY A 22 -9.49 10.43 3.74
CA GLY A 22 -10.47 9.47 4.24
C GLY A 22 -10.80 8.30 3.31
N VAL A 23 -10.08 8.16 2.18
CA VAL A 23 -10.14 6.95 1.34
C VAL A 23 -9.27 5.87 1.96
N ALA A 24 -9.82 4.67 2.14
CA ALA A 24 -9.05 3.52 2.62
C ALA A 24 -8.10 3.04 1.52
N HIS A 25 -6.87 2.69 1.89
CA HIS A 25 -5.84 2.21 0.97
C HIS A 25 -5.29 0.85 1.41
N THR A 26 -4.66 0.15 0.47
CA THR A 26 -3.86 -1.06 0.69
C THR A 26 -2.43 -0.82 0.24
N ILE A 27 -1.51 -1.55 0.84
CA ILE A 27 -0.09 -1.55 0.48
C ILE A 27 0.19 -2.86 -0.23
N THR A 28 0.85 -2.84 -1.39
CA THR A 28 1.34 -4.07 -2.05
C THR A 28 2.85 -4.00 -2.15
N VAL A 29 3.52 -5.03 -1.66
CA VAL A 29 4.99 -5.18 -1.62
C VAL A 29 5.35 -6.66 -1.74
N THR A 30 6.63 -6.99 -1.92
CA THR A 30 7.08 -8.39 -1.79
C THR A 30 7.03 -8.87 -0.34
N SER A 31 6.99 -10.20 -0.13
CA SER A 31 7.04 -10.77 1.22
C SER A 31 8.28 -10.32 2.00
N THR A 32 9.43 -10.19 1.31
CA THR A 32 10.67 -9.70 1.92
C THR A 32 10.54 -8.25 2.39
N ASN A 33 9.92 -7.39 1.59
CA ASN A 33 9.75 -5.98 1.92
C ASN A 33 8.70 -5.77 3.03
N ALA A 34 7.68 -6.63 3.10
CA ALA A 34 6.68 -6.61 4.17
C ALA A 34 7.31 -6.77 5.56
N LEU A 35 8.39 -7.56 5.70
CA LEU A 35 9.09 -7.76 6.97
C LEU A 35 9.67 -6.45 7.58
N PHE A 36 9.83 -5.40 6.77
CA PHE A 36 10.30 -4.10 7.23
C PHE A 36 9.18 -3.17 7.70
N LEU A 37 7.92 -3.57 7.54
CA LEU A 37 6.76 -2.86 8.05
C LEU A 37 6.34 -3.49 9.39
N PRO A 38 6.32 -2.71 10.49
CA PRO A 38 5.74 -3.17 11.74
C PRO A 38 4.32 -3.70 11.55
N VAL A 39 3.93 -4.69 12.36
CA VAL A 39 2.56 -5.17 12.42
C VAL A 39 1.84 -4.36 13.50
N ASP A 40 0.97 -3.44 13.08
CA ASP A 40 0.18 -2.63 14.01
C ASP A 40 -1.05 -3.41 14.51
N ALA A 41 -1.63 -4.26 13.65
CA ALA A 41 -2.75 -5.13 13.95
C ALA A 41 -2.80 -6.34 13.01
N MET A 42 -3.62 -7.33 13.36
CA MET A 42 -3.93 -8.49 12.50
C MET A 42 -5.35 -8.46 11.92
N GLU A 43 -6.17 -7.52 12.38
CA GLU A 43 -7.56 -7.36 11.96
C GLU A 43 -7.87 -5.87 11.77
N LEU A 44 -8.55 -5.53 10.68
CA LEU A 44 -9.04 -4.19 10.39
C LEU A 44 -10.56 -4.26 10.17
N PRO A 45 -11.36 -3.43 10.86
CA PRO A 45 -12.78 -3.30 10.56
C PRO A 45 -12.94 -2.82 9.12
N ALA A 46 -13.62 -3.60 8.29
CA ALA A 46 -13.87 -3.22 6.92
C ALA A 46 -15.29 -2.68 6.78
N ARG A 47 -15.42 -1.53 6.10
CA ARG A 47 -16.73 -0.94 5.81
C ARG A 47 -17.36 -1.73 4.67
N ASP A 48 -18.67 -1.95 4.77
CA ASP A 48 -19.49 -2.56 3.72
C ASP A 48 -19.15 -4.03 3.38
N VAL A 49 -18.50 -4.75 4.31
CA VAL A 49 -18.29 -6.21 4.24
C VAL A 49 -18.60 -6.87 5.58
N GLU A 50 -19.00 -8.13 5.53
CA GLU A 50 -19.31 -8.93 6.71
C GLU A 50 -18.01 -9.43 7.38
N GLY A 51 -17.65 -8.81 8.51
CA GLY A 51 -16.49 -9.17 9.32
C GLY A 51 -15.24 -8.32 9.04
N PRO A 52 -14.22 -8.42 9.93
CA PRO A 52 -12.97 -7.69 9.74
C PRO A 52 -12.14 -8.32 8.62
N VAL A 53 -11.40 -7.46 7.92
CA VAL A 53 -10.31 -7.90 7.05
C VAL A 53 -9.16 -8.36 7.93
N ARG A 54 -8.57 -9.52 7.61
CA ARG A 54 -7.51 -10.15 8.39
C ARG A 54 -6.23 -10.20 7.59
N GLY A 55 -5.10 -9.92 8.22
CA GLY A 55 -3.78 -9.94 7.60
C GLY A 55 -2.81 -8.98 8.28
N HIS A 56 -1.64 -8.76 7.68
CA HIS A 56 -0.68 -7.76 8.17
C HIS A 56 -1.27 -6.37 7.98
N ILE A 57 -1.59 -5.69 9.08
CA ILE A 57 -2.03 -4.29 9.06
C ILE A 57 -0.87 -3.38 9.43
N TYR A 58 -0.60 -2.38 8.58
CA TYR A 58 0.34 -1.29 8.84
C TYR A 58 -0.36 0.04 8.58
N ARG A 59 -0.37 0.96 9.57
CA ARG A 59 -1.04 2.26 9.51
C ARG A 59 -2.49 2.21 8.98
N ASN A 60 -3.29 1.29 9.53
CA ASN A 60 -4.69 1.03 9.12
C ASN A 60 -4.87 0.59 7.66
N CYS A 61 -3.80 0.18 6.98
CA CYS A 61 -3.84 -0.37 5.64
C CYS A 61 -3.51 -1.86 5.69
N LEU A 62 -4.22 -2.67 4.92
CA LEU A 62 -3.84 -4.06 4.70
C LEU A 62 -2.60 -4.12 3.79
N VAL A 63 -1.62 -4.92 4.19
CA VAL A 63 -0.44 -5.25 3.38
C VAL A 63 -0.72 -6.53 2.59
N TRP A 64 -0.57 -6.43 1.27
CA TRP A 64 -0.61 -7.53 0.31
C TRP A 64 0.82 -7.88 -0.12
N GLU A 65 1.09 -9.17 -0.19
CA GLU A 65 2.38 -9.72 -0.60
C GLU A 65 2.27 -10.21 -2.06
N GLU A 66 3.00 -9.56 -2.97
CA GLU A 66 3.08 -9.92 -4.39
C GLU A 66 4.55 -9.97 -4.84
N GLU A 67 5.01 -11.14 -5.26
CA GLU A 67 6.42 -11.41 -5.52
C GLU A 67 6.95 -10.81 -6.84
N PHE A 68 6.08 -10.30 -7.73
CA PHE A 68 6.51 -9.70 -8.99
C PHE A 68 6.87 -8.20 -8.87
N LEU A 69 6.89 -7.65 -7.64
CA LEU A 69 7.15 -6.24 -7.35
C LEU A 69 8.50 -6.02 -6.64
N ASP A 70 9.58 -6.67 -7.10
CA ASP A 70 10.89 -6.73 -6.42
C ASP A 70 11.41 -5.38 -5.87
N HIS A 71 11.15 -4.29 -6.60
CA HIS A 71 11.59 -2.94 -6.22
C HIS A 71 10.46 -1.92 -6.18
N VAL A 72 9.21 -2.36 -6.20
CA VAL A 72 8.04 -1.49 -6.31
C VAL A 72 7.17 -1.65 -5.06
N ILE A 73 6.85 -0.53 -4.44
CA ILE A 73 5.75 -0.43 -3.47
C ILE A 73 4.54 0.12 -4.23
N LEU A 74 3.38 -0.48 -4.02
CA LEU A 74 2.10 0.07 -4.44
C LEU A 74 1.33 0.56 -3.22
N VAL A 75 0.77 1.77 -3.30
CA VAL A 75 -0.34 2.18 -2.44
C VAL A 75 -1.54 2.43 -3.33
N SER A 76 -2.58 1.62 -3.16
CA SER A 76 -3.78 1.68 -3.98
C SER A 76 -5.01 1.82 -3.10
N PRO A 77 -6.03 2.56 -3.55
CA PRO A 77 -7.30 2.66 -2.84
C PRO A 77 -7.99 1.29 -2.79
N VAL A 78 -8.65 0.99 -1.67
CA VAL A 78 -9.56 -0.15 -1.56
C VAL A 78 -10.75 0.13 -2.47
N VAL A 79 -10.80 -0.53 -3.63
CA VAL A 79 -11.97 -0.45 -4.51
C VAL A 79 -13.00 -1.46 -3.99
N GLY A 80 -14.20 -0.99 -3.64
CA GLY A 80 -15.36 -1.87 -3.46
C GLY A 80 -15.64 -2.64 -4.77
N ARG A 81 -16.54 -3.63 -4.75
CA ARG A 81 -16.87 -4.46 -5.94
C ARG A 81 -17.43 -3.68 -7.16
N ASP A 82 -17.47 -2.36 -7.12
CA ASP A 82 -17.97 -1.50 -8.19
C ASP A 82 -16.80 -0.98 -9.03
N PHE A 83 -16.41 -1.79 -10.02
CA PHE A 83 -15.20 -1.61 -10.82
C PHE A 83 -15.26 -0.44 -11.83
N GLU A 84 -16.42 0.19 -12.02
CA GLU A 84 -16.66 1.02 -13.21
C GLU A 84 -16.51 2.54 -13.03
N THR A 85 -16.45 3.06 -11.81
CA THR A 85 -16.49 4.51 -11.62
C THR A 85 -15.31 5.02 -10.79
N ARG A 86 -14.24 5.36 -11.51
CA ARG A 86 -12.96 5.92 -11.01
C ARG A 86 -12.19 4.93 -10.13
N GLN A 87 -11.25 4.20 -10.73
CA GLN A 87 -10.08 3.75 -9.98
C GLN A 87 -9.25 5.00 -9.66
N PRO A 88 -9.15 5.43 -8.40
CA PRO A 88 -8.22 6.49 -8.06
C PRO A 88 -6.78 6.05 -8.39
N PRO A 89 -5.87 7.00 -8.65
CA PRO A 89 -4.52 6.65 -9.06
C PRO A 89 -3.85 5.82 -7.97
N ALA A 90 -3.27 4.68 -8.36
CA ALA A 90 -2.34 3.99 -7.51
C ALA A 90 -1.01 4.76 -7.46
N TYR A 91 -0.42 4.83 -6.28
CA TYR A 91 0.88 5.45 -6.04
C TYR A 91 1.96 4.38 -6.12
N TYR A 92 3.03 4.66 -6.87
CA TYR A 92 4.17 3.76 -7.00
C TYR A 92 5.39 4.35 -6.31
N GLY A 93 6.01 3.56 -5.44
CA GLY A 93 7.29 3.86 -4.81
C GLY A 93 8.38 2.99 -5.42
N ASP A 94 9.45 3.61 -5.89
CA ASP A 94 10.65 2.93 -6.36
C ASP A 94 11.66 2.78 -5.23
N LEU A 95 11.89 1.55 -4.78
CA LEU A 95 12.86 1.24 -3.72
C LEU A 95 14.31 1.44 -4.15
N ARG A 96 14.63 1.44 -5.45
CA ARG A 96 16.00 1.66 -5.95
C ARG A 96 16.44 3.11 -5.76
N HIS A 97 15.49 4.03 -5.93
CA HIS A 97 15.75 5.47 -5.92
C HIS A 97 15.12 6.20 -4.73
N GLY A 98 14.25 5.54 -3.97
CA GLY A 98 13.51 6.14 -2.85
C GLY A 98 12.52 7.21 -3.31
N THR A 99 11.99 7.10 -4.53
CA THR A 99 11.14 8.12 -5.16
C THR A 99 9.71 7.63 -5.34
N ILE A 100 8.77 8.59 -5.37
CA ILE A 100 7.36 8.34 -5.72
C ILE A 100 7.13 8.86 -7.14
N GLY A 101 6.51 8.06 -7.99
CA GLY A 101 6.35 8.41 -9.40
C GLY A 101 5.42 7.48 -10.16
N PRO A 102 5.48 7.48 -11.51
CA PRO A 102 4.85 6.43 -12.31
C PRO A 102 5.45 5.06 -11.97
N LEU A 103 4.76 3.99 -12.35
CA LEU A 103 5.30 2.63 -12.25
C LEU A 103 6.71 2.58 -12.88
N PRO A 104 7.74 2.19 -12.12
CA PRO A 104 9.10 2.10 -12.64
C PRO A 104 9.16 1.12 -13.81
N SER A 105 9.86 1.49 -14.88
CA SER A 105 10.19 0.56 -15.95
C SER A 105 11.25 -0.43 -15.48
N ASP A 106 11.17 -1.70 -15.90
CA ASP A 106 12.13 -2.78 -15.61
C ASP A 106 13.58 -2.55 -16.11
N THR A 107 13.93 -1.33 -16.50
CA THR A 107 15.27 -0.93 -16.93
C THR A 107 16.30 -1.01 -15.81
#